data_AF-A0A809R6L0-F1
#
_entry.id   AF-A0A809R6L0-F1
#
_cell.length_a   1.000
_cell.length_b   1.000
_cell.length_c   1.000
_cell.angle_alpha   90.00
_cell.angle_beta   90.00
_cell.angle_gamma   90.00
#
_symmetry.space_group_name_H-M   'P 1'
#
loop_
_entity.id
_entity.type
_entity.pdbx_description
1 polymer ?
#
loop_
_entity_poly.entity_id
_entity_poly.type
_entity_poly.pdbx_seq_one_letter_code
_entity_poly.pdbx_strand_id
1 'polypeptide(L)'
;MKSSILALPLLLAGCMNESATYYLDGREQSLTLQAKQPWFWDQRVDLEVVLSRLPDCQRRSRLDGAMPAEIALEVLRPEAGEFAEPILILRQGGRHYALGLANCELQAFAAAPQKPGALLGAFRMEGRQLKFNAAAAPKPPPAPAVATPAAAPQ
;
A
#
# COMPACT_ATOMS: atom_id res chain seq x y z
N MET A 1 8.40 51.99 8.97
CA MET A 1 7.38 51.11 8.38
C MET A 1 8.11 49.95 7.70
N LYS A 2 8.52 48.93 8.46
CA LYS A 2 9.43 47.88 7.99
C LYS A 2 8.86 46.51 8.37
N SER A 3 8.66 45.69 7.35
CA SER A 3 8.59 44.22 7.37
C SER A 3 7.73 43.55 8.44
N SER A 4 6.41 43.43 8.20
CA SER A 4 5.57 42.41 8.86
C SER A 4 5.01 41.36 7.87
N ILE A 5 5.48 41.32 6.62
CA ILE A 5 4.94 40.42 5.57
C ILE A 5 5.66 39.05 5.53
N LEU A 6 6.75 38.86 6.27
CA LEU A 6 7.54 37.61 6.22
C LEU A 6 6.96 36.41 6.99
N ALA A 7 5.83 36.55 7.70
CA ALA A 7 5.24 35.44 8.47
C ALA A 7 4.30 34.53 7.64
N LEU A 8 3.78 35.00 6.51
CA LEU A 8 2.82 34.27 5.69
C LEU A 8 3.36 33.00 4.99
N PRO A 9 4.61 32.95 4.47
CA PRO A 9 5.10 31.74 3.77
C PRO A 9 5.35 30.54 4.70
N LEU A 10 5.51 30.75 6.00
CA LEU A 10 5.75 29.65 6.96
C LEU A 10 4.50 28.80 7.23
N LEU A 11 3.30 29.35 7.03
CA LEU A 11 2.04 28.63 7.21
C LEU A 11 1.72 27.66 6.04
N LEU A 12 2.37 27.84 4.88
CA LEU A 12 2.13 27.04 3.68
C LEU A 12 2.92 25.72 3.65
N ALA A 13 3.90 25.53 4.55
CA ALA A 13 4.71 24.31 4.61
C ALA A 13 4.06 23.18 5.44
N GLY A 14 2.82 23.37 5.91
CA GLY A 14 2.13 22.45 6.82
C GLY A 14 1.25 21.38 6.16
N CYS A 15 0.99 21.43 4.85
CA CYS A 15 0.09 20.47 4.22
C CYS A 15 0.77 19.12 3.98
N MET A 16 0.21 18.05 4.53
CA MET A 16 0.66 16.69 4.26
C MET A 16 0.16 16.20 2.90
N ASN A 17 1.07 15.76 2.03
CA ASN A 17 0.77 15.13 0.76
C ASN A 17 1.78 14.02 0.50
N GLU A 18 1.56 12.88 1.12
CA GLU A 18 2.46 11.74 1.10
C GLU A 18 1.91 10.63 0.22
N SER A 19 2.80 9.86 -0.39
CA SER A 19 2.41 8.70 -1.17
C SER A 19 3.43 7.58 -1.05
N ALA A 20 2.97 6.34 -1.11
CA ALA A 20 3.81 5.16 -1.11
C ALA A 20 3.29 4.16 -2.12
N THR A 21 4.19 3.52 -2.85
CA THR A 21 3.86 2.54 -3.89
C THR A 21 4.41 1.18 -3.54
N TYR A 22 3.55 0.18 -3.64
CA TYR A 22 3.92 -1.23 -3.66
C TYR A 22 3.80 -1.76 -5.08
N TYR A 23 4.85 -2.41 -5.59
CA TYR A 23 4.84 -3.05 -6.90
C TYR A 23 4.54 -4.53 -6.75
N LEU A 24 3.56 -5.00 -7.52
CA LEU A 24 3.20 -6.41 -7.61
C LEU A 24 3.91 -7.04 -8.81
N ASP A 25 4.27 -8.31 -8.66
CA ASP A 25 4.62 -9.25 -9.74
C ASP A 25 5.42 -8.62 -10.89
N GLY A 26 6.68 -8.25 -10.62
CA GLY A 26 7.61 -7.78 -11.67
C GLY A 26 7.46 -6.31 -12.08
N ARG A 27 6.63 -5.52 -11.39
CA ARG A 27 6.35 -4.07 -11.62
C ARG A 27 5.32 -3.74 -12.69
N GLU A 28 4.71 -4.74 -13.32
CA GLU A 28 3.59 -4.55 -14.26
C GLU A 28 2.34 -3.98 -13.56
N GLN A 29 2.22 -4.24 -12.27
CA GLN A 29 1.14 -3.78 -11.43
C GLN A 29 1.70 -2.98 -10.25
N SER A 30 1.03 -1.88 -9.92
CA SER A 30 1.40 -1.03 -8.79
C SER A 30 0.18 -0.59 -8.00
N LEU A 31 0.33 -0.66 -6.68
CA LEU A 31 -0.64 -0.21 -5.70
C LEU A 31 -0.04 0.97 -4.95
N THR A 32 -0.58 2.16 -5.16
CA THR A 32 -0.15 3.38 -4.48
C THR A 32 -1.19 3.82 -3.47
N LEU A 33 -0.78 4.06 -2.23
CA LEU A 33 -1.59 4.79 -1.25
C LEU A 33 -1.15 6.25 -1.25
N GLN A 34 -2.11 7.17 -1.31
CA GLN A 34 -1.91 8.61 -1.17
C GLN A 34 -2.64 9.08 0.09
N ALA A 35 -1.95 9.87 0.90
CA ALA A 35 -2.48 10.51 2.09
C ALA A 35 -2.38 12.03 1.93
N LYS A 36 -3.53 12.69 1.80
CA LYS A 36 -3.63 14.14 1.53
C LYS A 36 -4.39 14.83 2.65
N GLN A 37 -3.77 15.85 3.22
CA GLN A 37 -4.42 16.72 4.17
C GLN A 37 -4.93 17.96 3.42
N PRO A 38 -6.25 18.14 3.27
CA PRO A 38 -6.79 19.26 2.51
C PRO A 38 -6.49 20.61 3.18
N TRP A 39 -6.47 20.65 4.52
CA TRP A 39 -6.15 21.85 5.29
C TRP A 39 -5.18 21.55 6.44
N PHE A 40 -4.21 22.44 6.69
CA PHE A 40 -3.19 22.21 7.73
C PHE A 40 -3.76 22.06 9.16
N TRP A 41 -4.98 22.52 9.41
CA TRP A 41 -5.68 22.39 10.70
C TRP A 41 -6.48 21.09 10.84
N ASP A 42 -6.68 20.33 9.77
CA ASP A 42 -7.43 19.08 9.83
C ASP A 42 -6.62 17.99 10.50
N GLN A 43 -7.24 17.30 11.46
CA GLN A 43 -6.59 16.19 12.17
C GLN A 43 -6.62 14.89 11.35
N ARG A 44 -7.49 14.82 10.35
CA ARG A 44 -7.68 13.66 9.47
C ARG A 44 -7.18 13.99 8.07
N VAL A 45 -6.70 12.96 7.39
CA VAL A 45 -6.26 13.04 6.01
C VAL A 45 -7.11 12.16 5.13
N ASP A 46 -7.33 12.61 3.91
CA ASP A 46 -7.98 11.84 2.86
C ASP A 46 -7.03 10.75 2.38
N LEU A 47 -7.54 9.52 2.35
CA LEU A 47 -6.81 8.36 1.85
C LEU A 47 -7.36 7.97 0.48
N GLU A 48 -6.47 7.87 -0.50
CA GLU A 48 -6.80 7.42 -1.86
C GLU A 48 -5.87 6.28 -2.26
N VAL A 49 -6.45 5.19 -2.72
CA VAL A 49 -5.71 4.07 -3.31
C VAL A 49 -5.76 4.21 -4.82
N VAL A 50 -4.60 4.08 -5.46
CA VAL A 50 -4.47 4.00 -6.91
C VAL A 50 -3.92 2.63 -7.25
N LEU A 51 -4.71 1.82 -7.93
CA LEU A 51 -4.24 0.60 -8.57
C LEU A 51 -3.98 0.90 -10.04
N SER A 52 -2.81 0.50 -10.51
CA SER A 52 -2.38 0.70 -11.89
C SER A 52 -1.78 -0.60 -12.45
N ARG A 53 -2.33 -1.06 -13.55
CA ARG A 53 -1.87 -2.15 -14.40
C ARG A 53 -1.88 -1.63 -15.83
N LEU A 54 -0.85 -0.87 -16.18
CA LEU A 54 -0.78 -0.23 -17.50
C LEU A 54 -0.53 -1.28 -18.58
N PRO A 55 -1.11 -1.14 -19.78
CA PRO A 55 -2.04 -0.09 -20.21
C PRO A 55 -3.52 -0.38 -19.88
N ASP A 56 -3.82 -1.55 -19.31
CA ASP A 56 -5.17 -2.10 -19.22
C ASP A 56 -6.10 -1.34 -18.26
N CYS A 57 -5.61 -0.99 -17.07
CA CYS A 57 -6.41 -0.22 -16.12
C CYS A 57 -5.57 0.64 -15.18
N GLN A 58 -6.08 1.84 -14.87
CA GLN A 58 -5.61 2.66 -13.77
C GLN A 58 -6.81 3.33 -13.13
N ARG A 59 -7.02 3.09 -11.83
CA ARG A 59 -8.17 3.66 -11.12
C ARG A 59 -7.78 4.15 -9.74
N ARG A 60 -8.31 5.33 -9.40
CA ARG A 60 -8.23 5.92 -8.06
C ARG A 60 -9.54 5.66 -7.32
N SER A 61 -9.43 5.12 -6.12
CA SER A 61 -10.54 4.81 -5.24
C SER A 61 -10.31 5.47 -3.89
N ARG A 62 -11.35 6.11 -3.34
CA ARG A 62 -11.27 6.76 -2.03
C ARG A 62 -11.49 5.73 -0.93
N LEU A 63 -10.66 5.79 0.11
CA LEU A 63 -10.86 5.08 1.37
C LEU A 63 -11.42 6.03 2.42
N ASP A 64 -11.83 5.48 3.56
CA ASP A 64 -12.12 6.30 4.72
C ASP A 64 -10.85 7.07 5.14
N GLY A 65 -10.99 8.37 5.38
CA GLY A 65 -9.88 9.16 5.92
C GLY A 65 -9.46 8.67 7.30
N ALA A 66 -8.22 8.94 7.70
CA ALA A 66 -7.68 8.52 9.00
C ALA A 66 -6.79 9.62 9.59
N MET A 67 -6.48 9.55 10.88
CA MET A 67 -5.43 10.38 11.46
C MET A 67 -4.06 9.88 10.94
N PRO A 68 -3.08 10.75 10.66
CA PRO A 68 -1.77 10.32 10.14
C PRO A 68 -1.10 9.21 10.95
N ALA A 69 -1.14 9.32 12.29
CA ALA A 69 -0.57 8.32 13.19
C ALA A 69 -1.29 6.96 13.17
N GLU A 70 -2.53 6.93 12.69
CA GLU A 70 -3.40 5.74 12.64
C GLU A 70 -3.45 5.10 11.25
N ILE A 71 -2.75 5.68 10.26
CA ILE A 71 -2.69 5.11 8.90
C ILE A 71 -2.01 3.75 8.98
N ALA A 72 -2.81 2.70 8.86
CA ALA A 72 -2.39 1.33 8.72
C ALA A 72 -3.30 0.65 7.68
N LEU A 73 -2.80 0.57 6.44
CA LEU A 73 -3.48 -0.13 5.35
C LEU A 73 -2.70 -1.40 5.03
N GLU A 74 -3.21 -2.54 5.45
CA GLU A 74 -2.61 -3.84 5.19
C GLU A 74 -3.07 -4.39 3.84
N VAL A 75 -2.15 -4.98 3.12
CA VAL A 75 -2.38 -5.58 1.80
C VAL A 75 -2.24 -7.08 1.96
N LEU A 76 -3.32 -7.82 1.71
CA LEU A 76 -3.36 -9.27 1.79
C LEU A 76 -3.66 -9.87 0.42
N ARG A 77 -3.04 -11.03 0.14
CA ARG A 77 -3.27 -11.83 -1.05
C ARG A 77 -4.03 -13.10 -0.65
N PRO A 78 -5.29 -13.25 -1.05
CA PRO A 78 -6.03 -14.50 -0.93
C PRO A 78 -5.28 -15.66 -1.58
N GLU A 79 -5.56 -16.88 -1.13
CA GLU A 79 -5.07 -18.09 -1.79
C GLU A 79 -5.66 -18.21 -3.19
N ALA A 80 -4.88 -18.76 -4.12
CA ALA A 80 -5.33 -18.96 -5.49
C ALA A 80 -6.55 -19.89 -5.52
N GLY A 81 -7.64 -19.46 -6.18
CA GLY A 81 -8.88 -20.21 -6.29
C GLY A 81 -9.93 -19.91 -5.21
N GLU A 82 -9.62 -19.12 -4.18
CA GLU A 82 -10.64 -18.68 -3.19
C GLU A 82 -11.64 -17.69 -3.81
N PHE A 83 -11.20 -16.91 -4.80
CA PHE A 83 -12.03 -15.98 -5.56
C PHE A 83 -11.97 -16.31 -7.06
N ALA A 84 -13.07 -16.06 -7.77
CA ALA A 84 -13.18 -16.32 -9.21
C ALA A 84 -12.22 -15.45 -10.05
N GLU A 85 -11.88 -14.26 -9.54
CA GLU A 85 -10.95 -13.33 -10.17
C GLU A 85 -9.78 -13.01 -9.23
N PRO A 86 -8.60 -12.63 -9.77
CA PRO A 86 -7.47 -12.22 -8.95
C PRO A 86 -7.78 -10.91 -8.24
N ILE A 87 -7.85 -10.96 -6.91
CA ILE A 87 -8.08 -9.79 -6.05
C ILE A 87 -6.99 -9.66 -5.00
N LEU A 88 -6.82 -8.44 -4.48
CA LEU A 88 -6.18 -8.18 -3.20
C LEU A 88 -7.23 -7.81 -2.18
N ILE A 89 -6.97 -8.12 -0.91
CA ILE A 89 -7.77 -7.66 0.21
C ILE A 89 -7.00 -6.54 0.89
N LEU A 90 -7.59 -5.35 0.94
CA LEU A 90 -7.07 -4.24 1.71
C LEU A 90 -7.78 -4.20 3.06
N ARG A 91 -7.01 -4.14 4.16
CA ARG A 91 -7.55 -4.03 5.51
C ARG A 91 -7.15 -2.69 6.13
N GLN A 92 -8.15 -1.94 6.58
CA GLN A 92 -7.98 -0.65 7.26
C GLN A 92 -8.71 -0.72 8.60
N GLY A 93 -7.97 -0.99 9.68
CA GLY A 93 -8.56 -1.27 10.99
C GLY A 93 -9.53 -2.46 10.90
N GLY A 94 -10.83 -2.23 11.15
CA GLY A 94 -11.88 -3.24 11.03
C GLY A 94 -12.50 -3.39 9.63
N ARG A 95 -12.22 -2.46 8.71
CA ARG A 95 -12.82 -2.45 7.37
C ARG A 95 -11.97 -3.25 6.39
N HIS A 96 -12.64 -3.98 5.50
CA HIS A 96 -12.02 -4.77 4.47
C HIS A 96 -12.53 -4.32 3.11
N TYR A 97 -11.65 -4.29 2.11
CA TYR A 97 -11.98 -3.93 0.74
C TYR A 97 -11.40 -4.97 -0.22
N ALA A 98 -12.20 -5.42 -1.18
CA ALA A 98 -11.75 -6.21 -2.32
C ALA A 98 -11.23 -5.26 -3.40
N LEU A 99 -10.00 -5.47 -3.83
CA LEU A 99 -9.38 -4.72 -4.93
C LEU A 99 -9.14 -5.68 -6.10
N GLY A 100 -9.93 -5.55 -7.16
CA GLY A 100 -9.83 -6.35 -8.36
C GLY A 100 -8.60 -5.98 -9.19
N LEU A 101 -7.73 -6.96 -9.48
CA LEU A 101 -6.52 -6.73 -10.27
C LEU A 101 -6.80 -6.63 -11.78
N ALA A 102 -7.90 -7.23 -12.24
CA ALA A 102 -8.29 -7.20 -13.64
C ALA A 102 -8.91 -5.85 -14.05
N ASN A 103 -9.85 -5.32 -13.25
CA ASN A 103 -10.63 -4.13 -13.54
C ASN A 103 -10.21 -2.88 -12.73
N CYS A 104 -9.21 -3.00 -11.86
CA CYS A 104 -8.76 -1.98 -10.93
C CYS A 104 -9.87 -1.43 -10.00
N GLU A 105 -10.93 -2.19 -9.75
CA GLU A 105 -12.07 -1.72 -8.95
C GLU A 105 -11.89 -2.04 -7.46
N LEU A 106 -12.29 -1.09 -6.61
CA LEU A 106 -12.31 -1.26 -5.15
C LEU A 106 -13.76 -1.41 -4.68
N GLN A 107 -14.04 -2.47 -3.93
CA GLN A 107 -15.35 -2.75 -3.35
C GLN A 107 -15.21 -2.99 -1.85
N ALA A 108 -16.09 -2.40 -1.04
CA ALA A 108 -16.09 -2.63 0.40
C ALA A 108 -16.80 -3.95 0.73
N PHE A 109 -16.21 -4.76 1.61
CA PHE A 109 -16.91 -5.92 2.14
C PHE A 109 -17.96 -5.50 3.18
N ALA A 110 -19.12 -6.15 3.16
CA ALA A 110 -20.15 -5.95 4.17
C ALA A 110 -19.75 -6.53 5.54
N ALA A 111 -18.98 -7.62 5.54
CA ALA A 111 -18.44 -8.27 6.73
C ALA A 111 -17.00 -8.73 6.46
N ALA A 112 -16.19 -8.89 7.51
CA ALA A 112 -14.81 -9.35 7.36
C ALA A 112 -14.76 -10.71 6.63
N PRO A 113 -13.87 -10.88 5.63
CA PRO A 113 -13.73 -12.15 4.94
C PRO A 113 -13.17 -13.20 5.89
N GLN A 114 -13.70 -14.44 5.83
CA GLN A 114 -13.26 -15.53 6.71
C GLN A 114 -11.79 -15.92 6.48
N LYS A 115 -11.33 -15.80 5.22
CA LYS A 115 -9.96 -16.08 4.83
C LYS A 115 -9.37 -14.88 4.07
N PRO A 116 -8.75 -13.93 4.77
CA PRO A 116 -8.16 -12.76 4.12
C PRO A 116 -6.86 -13.07 3.37
N GLY A 117 -6.26 -14.25 3.59
CA GLY A 117 -5.06 -14.72 2.89
C GLY A 117 -3.75 -14.28 3.55
N ALA A 118 -2.68 -14.37 2.77
CA ALA A 118 -1.31 -14.05 3.21
C ALA A 118 -1.09 -12.53 3.24
N LEU A 119 -0.54 -12.01 4.34
CA LEU A 119 -0.15 -10.60 4.44
C LEU A 119 1.07 -10.34 3.56
N LEU A 120 0.94 -9.43 2.59
CA LEU A 120 2.04 -8.97 1.75
C LEU A 120 2.81 -7.81 2.39
N GLY A 121 2.13 -6.99 3.19
CA GLY A 121 2.72 -5.85 3.87
C GLY A 121 1.68 -4.83 4.30
N ALA A 122 2.14 -3.68 4.78
CA ALA A 122 1.29 -2.61 5.24
C ALA A 122 1.85 -1.23 4.91
N PHE A 123 0.98 -0.33 4.46
CA PHE A 123 1.29 1.10 4.41
C PHE A 123 1.14 1.72 5.79
N ARG A 124 2.20 2.41 6.23
CA ARG A 124 2.25 3.08 7.54
C ARG A 124 3.00 4.40 7.43
N MET A 125 2.63 5.35 8.30
CA MET A 125 3.42 6.57 8.47
C MET A 125 4.65 6.27 9.33
N GLU A 126 5.82 6.66 8.84
CA GLU A 126 7.07 6.69 9.58
C GLU A 126 7.49 8.15 9.73
N GLY A 127 7.15 8.73 10.89
CA GLY A 127 7.25 10.17 11.09
C GLY A 127 6.32 10.91 10.15
N ARG A 128 6.89 11.65 9.20
CA ARG A 128 6.13 12.42 8.18
C ARG A 128 6.09 11.74 6.80
N GLN A 129 6.64 10.54 6.65
CA GLN A 129 6.70 9.84 5.37
C GLN A 129 5.75 8.64 5.36
N LEU A 130 4.95 8.51 4.31
CA LEU A 130 4.19 7.29 4.08
C LEU A 130 5.11 6.24 3.46
N LYS A 131 5.15 5.03 4.03
CA LYS A 131 5.96 3.93 3.50
C LYS A 131 5.18 2.63 3.44
N PHE A 132 5.54 1.80 2.46
CA PHE A 132 5.10 0.41 2.40
C PHE A 132 6.12 -0.48 3.09
N ASN A 133 5.70 -1.13 4.16
CA ASN A 133 6.49 -2.10 4.90
C ASN A 133 6.08 -3.51 4.45
N ALA A 134 6.93 -4.15 3.65
CA ALA A 134 6.70 -5.52 3.21
C ALA A 134 6.66 -6.45 4.43
N ALA A 135 5.70 -7.36 4.45
CA ALA A 135 5.73 -8.47 5.40
C ALA A 135 6.97 -9.31 5.08
N ALA A 136 7.70 -9.75 6.11
CA ALA A 136 8.83 -10.63 5.90
C ALA A 136 8.37 -11.84 5.09
N ALA A 137 8.92 -12.00 3.88
CA ALA A 137 8.69 -13.22 3.10
C ALA A 137 9.07 -14.42 3.98
N PRO A 138 8.37 -15.57 3.86
CA PRO A 138 8.90 -16.81 4.39
C PRO A 138 10.33 -16.93 3.88
N LYS A 139 11.31 -17.03 4.79
CA LYS A 139 12.71 -17.21 4.44
C LYS A 139 12.75 -18.36 3.41
N PRO A 140 13.29 -18.16 2.19
CA PRO A 140 13.45 -19.25 1.25
C PRO A 140 14.15 -20.40 2.00
N PRO A 141 13.66 -21.65 1.93
CA PRO A 141 14.42 -22.76 2.46
C PRO A 141 15.84 -22.66 1.87
N PRO A 142 16.89 -22.84 2.69
CA PRO A 142 18.26 -22.69 2.22
C PRO A 142 18.41 -23.48 0.94
N ALA A 143 18.83 -22.79 -0.13
CA ALA A 143 19.02 -23.40 -1.43
C ALA A 143 19.88 -24.67 -1.22
N PRO A 144 19.48 -25.84 -1.76
CA PRO A 144 20.29 -27.03 -1.65
C PRO A 144 21.68 -26.68 -2.19
N ALA A 145 22.69 -26.91 -1.34
CA ALA A 145 24.08 -26.67 -1.68
C ALA A 145 24.35 -27.33 -3.03
N VAL A 146 24.70 -26.51 -4.03
CA VAL A 146 25.13 -27.00 -5.33
C VAL A 146 26.35 -27.87 -5.05
N ALA A 147 26.20 -29.18 -5.21
CA ALA A 147 27.29 -30.11 -5.11
C ALA A 147 28.30 -29.76 -6.20
N THR A 148 29.45 -29.26 -5.80
CA THR A 148 30.62 -29.09 -6.66
C THR A 148 30.93 -30.46 -7.28
N PRO A 149 31.03 -30.60 -8.62
CA PRO A 149 31.53 -31.83 -9.21
C PRO A 149 32.97 -32.03 -8.72
N ALA A 150 33.22 -33.16 -8.07
CA ALA A 150 34.55 -33.58 -7.69
C ALA A 150 35.43 -33.65 -8.95
N ALA A 151 36.54 -32.91 -8.93
CA ALA A 151 37.60 -33.03 -9.91
C ALA A 151 38.11 -34.48 -9.92
N ALA A 152 38.05 -35.13 -11.08
CA ALA A 152 38.67 -36.44 -11.29
C ALA A 152 40.20 -36.29 -11.24
N PRO A 153 40.92 -37.18 -10.53
CA PRO A 153 42.37 -37.29 -10.67
C PRO A 153 42.72 -37.98 -12.01
N GLN A 154 43.93 -37.67 -12.48
CA GLN A 154 44.53 -38.05 -13.76
C GLN A 154 44.54 -39.55 -14.06
#